data_AF-A0A091PAM2-F1
#
_entry.id   AF-A0A091PAM2-F1
#
_cell.length_a   1.000
_cell.length_b   1.000
_cell.length_c   1.000
_cell.angle_alpha   90.00
_cell.angle_beta   90.00
_cell.angle_gamma   90.00
#
_symmetry.space_group_name_H-M   'P 1'
#
loop_
_entity.id
_entity.type
_entity.pdbx_description
1 polymer ?
#
loop_
_entity_poly.entity_id
_entity_poly.type
_entity_poly.pdbx_seq_one_letter_code
_entity_poly.pdbx_strand_id
1 'polypeptide(L)'
;GPYFYISGSNGAGLVSIYCQSRGWQRIYDNRRQDYALKWCEIKCRETYYHFKEGEQLVYQIPNNGVLTSKIGLLCCLREQERVMQKIRRNSNSKKNIKQTHQCPQAGKKTPFLKFLLAAILSGSNRGRSGLLKMEEFFPESFRLDLKDERNAFFELCKEEQIWICKPSCSNQGRGIFLLKNPAAVNTLRAKLHSAEEDLLRKRVPYKAPQARIVQRYVHQPLLLEGKKFDVRSYLLIACTMPYVLFFAQGYVRLTCVNYDAASEDLTVHLTNQYMQKKNSLYSQLKDETVWRMEHFNSYVNEKFRKTHGLPKDWVFTVFTVSVSVC
;
A
#
# COMPACT_ATOMS: atom_id res chain seq x y z
N GLY A 1 32.69 18.93 -1.30
CA GLY A 1 31.89 17.69 -1.22
C GLY A 1 30.93 17.61 -2.39
N PRO A 2 30.24 16.49 -2.59
CA PRO A 2 29.31 16.30 -3.71
C PRO A 2 28.08 17.21 -3.60
N TYR A 3 27.39 17.40 -4.72
CA TYR A 3 26.21 18.27 -4.81
C TYR A 3 24.91 17.53 -4.45
N PHE A 4 23.97 18.22 -3.80
CA PHE A 4 22.62 17.67 -3.56
C PHE A 4 21.50 18.69 -3.72
N TYR A 5 20.38 18.24 -4.26
CA TYR A 5 19.14 19.01 -4.40
C TYR A 5 18.08 18.47 -3.45
N ILE A 6 17.36 19.36 -2.76
CA ILE A 6 16.22 19.01 -1.90
C ILE A 6 15.05 19.94 -2.16
N SER A 7 13.86 19.36 -2.32
CA SER A 7 12.59 20.09 -2.26
C SER A 7 11.45 19.22 -1.71
N GLY A 8 10.36 19.87 -1.30
CA GLY A 8 9.19 19.21 -0.69
C GLY A 8 9.32 18.99 0.83
N SER A 9 8.36 18.26 1.40
CA SER A 9 8.19 18.09 2.85
C SER A 9 8.50 16.68 3.37
N ASN A 10 8.75 15.71 2.49
CA ASN A 10 8.93 14.30 2.86
C ASN A 10 10.32 14.04 3.49
N GLY A 11 10.55 14.47 4.73
CA GLY A 11 11.81 14.24 5.45
C GLY A 11 12.99 15.09 4.93
N ALA A 12 12.71 16.10 4.10
CA ALA A 12 13.70 16.98 3.48
C ALA A 12 14.68 17.60 4.50
N GLY A 13 14.19 17.99 5.68
CA GLY A 13 15.02 18.55 6.75
C GLY A 13 16.07 17.57 7.27
N LEU A 14 15.70 16.32 7.51
CA LEU A 14 16.62 15.28 8.01
C LEU A 14 17.75 15.02 7.02
N VAL A 15 17.40 14.91 5.74
CA VAL A 15 18.37 14.67 4.67
C VAL A 15 19.27 15.88 4.46
N SER A 16 18.72 17.10 4.53
CA SER A 16 19.51 18.33 4.44
C SER A 16 20.57 18.40 5.53
N ILE A 17 20.17 18.18 6.79
CA ILE A 17 21.07 18.23 7.94
C ILE A 17 22.19 17.18 7.78
N TYR A 18 21.84 15.96 7.38
CA TYR A 18 22.82 14.90 7.12
C TYR A 18 23.81 15.27 5.99
N CYS A 19 23.32 15.73 4.84
CA CYS A 19 24.20 16.10 3.73
C CYS A 19 25.14 17.25 4.12
N GLN A 20 24.62 18.28 4.81
CA GLN A 20 25.40 19.42 5.27
C GLN A 20 26.47 19.00 6.28
N SER A 21 26.16 18.13 7.25
CA SER A 21 27.14 17.64 8.22
C SER A 21 28.24 16.78 7.59
N ARG A 22 28.01 16.24 6.39
CA ARG A 22 29.00 15.50 5.60
C ARG A 22 29.79 16.39 4.61
N GLY A 23 29.60 17.71 4.65
CA GLY A 23 30.30 18.66 3.76
C GLY A 23 29.79 18.64 2.30
N TRP A 24 28.57 18.18 2.07
CA TRP A 24 27.94 18.21 0.76
C TRP A 24 27.44 19.63 0.44
N GLN A 25 27.42 19.99 -0.84
CA GLN A 25 27.05 21.33 -1.29
C GLN A 25 25.61 21.34 -1.81
N ARG A 26 24.74 22.13 -1.18
CA ARG A 26 23.34 22.25 -1.63
C ARG A 26 23.26 23.04 -2.93
N ILE A 27 22.54 22.50 -3.89
CA ILE A 27 22.17 23.19 -5.13
C ILE A 27 20.68 23.54 -5.11
N TYR A 28 20.33 24.67 -5.73
CA TYR A 28 18.96 25.19 -5.79
C TYR A 28 18.34 25.07 -7.19
N ASP A 29 19.15 24.95 -8.25
CA ASP A 29 18.67 24.67 -9.60
C ASP A 29 18.44 23.16 -9.77
N ASN A 30 17.18 22.76 -9.92
CA ASN A 30 16.80 21.35 -10.14
C ASN A 30 17.20 20.83 -11.54
N ARG A 31 17.60 21.69 -12.48
CA ARG A 31 17.98 21.29 -13.84
C ARG A 31 19.43 20.80 -13.91
N ARG A 32 20.24 21.10 -12.90
CA ARG A 32 21.62 20.60 -12.79
C ARG A 32 21.63 19.08 -12.80
N GLN A 33 22.59 18.53 -13.52
CA GLN A 33 22.80 17.09 -13.70
C GLN A 33 24.05 16.57 -12.98
N ASP A 34 24.81 17.43 -12.33
CA ASP A 34 26.03 17.10 -11.58
C ASP A 34 25.75 16.91 -10.08
N TYR A 35 24.52 16.51 -9.74
CA TYR A 35 24.15 16.14 -8.38
C TYR A 35 24.56 14.70 -8.07
N ALA A 36 24.91 14.44 -6.81
CA ALA A 36 25.01 13.08 -6.26
C ALA A 36 23.69 12.63 -5.64
N LEU A 37 22.89 13.56 -5.09
CA LEU A 37 21.57 13.24 -4.52
C LEU A 37 20.50 14.24 -4.94
N LYS A 38 19.33 13.73 -5.34
CA LYS A 38 18.12 14.52 -5.58
C LYS A 38 16.97 13.97 -4.74
N TRP A 39 16.60 14.74 -3.70
CA TRP A 39 15.51 14.44 -2.78
C TRP A 39 14.31 15.35 -3.02
N CYS A 40 13.48 14.99 -4.00
CA CYS A 40 12.28 15.75 -4.34
C CYS A 40 11.29 14.90 -5.13
N GLU A 41 9.97 15.10 -4.92
CA GLU A 41 8.92 14.43 -5.71
C GLU A 41 9.15 14.52 -7.22
N ILE A 42 9.50 13.39 -7.83
CA ILE A 42 9.75 13.30 -9.26
C ILE A 42 8.42 13.01 -9.95
N LYS A 43 7.77 14.08 -10.42
CA LYS A 43 6.48 14.00 -11.13
C LYS A 43 6.62 13.76 -12.64
N CYS A 44 7.84 13.87 -13.14
CA CYS A 44 8.16 13.96 -14.57
C CYS A 44 9.09 12.81 -14.96
N ARG A 45 8.75 12.09 -16.03
CA ARG A 45 9.55 10.95 -16.50
C ARG A 45 10.91 11.40 -17.04
N GLU A 46 10.98 12.62 -17.57
CA GLU A 46 12.21 13.18 -18.14
C GLU A 46 13.38 13.28 -17.14
N THR A 47 13.08 13.34 -15.84
CA THR A 47 14.12 13.34 -14.78
C THR A 47 14.89 12.01 -14.74
N TYR A 48 14.26 10.89 -15.11
CA TYR A 48 14.91 9.58 -15.13
C TYR A 48 15.73 9.33 -16.40
N TYR A 49 15.48 10.04 -17.51
CA TYR A 49 16.27 9.85 -18.74
C TYR A 49 17.72 10.31 -18.59
N HIS A 50 17.96 11.30 -17.73
CA HIS A 50 19.29 11.86 -17.48
C HIS A 50 19.94 11.30 -16.21
N PHE A 51 19.31 10.31 -15.57
CA PHE A 51 19.84 9.69 -14.36
C PHE A 51 21.04 8.81 -14.70
N LYS A 52 22.16 9.02 -14.02
CA LYS A 52 23.37 8.23 -14.18
C LYS A 52 23.49 7.19 -13.07
N GLU A 53 23.24 5.94 -13.42
CA GLU A 53 23.37 4.80 -12.51
C GLU A 53 24.81 4.68 -11.98
N GLY A 54 24.94 4.39 -10.68
CA GLY A 54 26.25 4.32 -10.00
C GLY A 54 26.84 5.67 -9.58
N GLU A 55 26.40 6.78 -10.19
CA GLU A 55 26.89 8.13 -9.86
C GLU A 55 25.87 8.95 -9.05
N GLN A 56 24.58 8.71 -9.26
CA GLN A 56 23.50 9.54 -8.72
C GLN A 56 22.51 8.75 -7.88
N LEU A 57 21.89 9.44 -6.92
CA LEU A 57 20.80 8.93 -6.09
C LEU A 57 19.56 9.79 -6.26
N VAL A 58 18.42 9.13 -6.45
CA VAL A 58 17.09 9.73 -6.49
C VAL A 58 16.22 9.08 -5.42
N TYR A 59 15.38 9.86 -4.76
CA TYR A 59 14.59 9.35 -3.63
C TYR A 59 13.39 8.46 -4.02
N GLN A 60 13.11 8.32 -5.32
CA GLN A 60 12.02 7.51 -5.86
C GLN A 60 12.50 6.57 -6.96
N ILE A 61 12.00 5.34 -6.92
CA ILE A 61 12.14 4.39 -8.02
C ILE A 61 11.14 4.79 -9.12
N PRO A 62 11.55 4.81 -10.40
CA PRO A 62 10.62 5.02 -11.51
C PRO A 62 9.44 4.07 -11.44
N ASN A 63 8.25 4.54 -11.82
CA ASN A 63 7.02 3.73 -11.86
C ASN A 63 6.56 3.18 -10.48
N ASN A 64 6.96 3.80 -9.37
CA ASN A 64 6.52 3.39 -8.02
C ASN A 64 4.99 3.38 -7.80
N GLY A 65 4.21 4.10 -8.63
CA GLY A 65 2.74 4.12 -8.59
C GLY A 65 2.09 2.73 -8.73
N VAL A 66 2.83 1.77 -9.27
CA VAL A 66 2.49 0.35 -9.31
C VAL A 66 2.26 -0.24 -7.91
N LEU A 67 2.96 0.25 -6.88
CA LEU A 67 2.78 -0.20 -5.48
C LEU A 67 2.19 0.89 -4.58
N THR A 68 2.39 2.16 -4.92
CA THR A 68 2.03 3.29 -4.05
C THR A 68 0.66 3.88 -4.36
N SER A 69 -0.05 3.38 -5.38
CA SER A 69 -1.46 3.70 -5.65
C SER A 69 -2.36 2.51 -5.35
N LYS A 70 -3.63 2.76 -4.99
CA LYS A 70 -4.56 1.68 -4.61
C LYS A 70 -4.90 0.78 -5.80
N ILE A 71 -5.14 1.37 -6.97
CA ILE A 71 -5.37 0.62 -8.21
C ILE A 71 -4.09 -0.10 -8.65
N GLY A 72 -2.93 0.56 -8.59
CA GLY A 72 -1.65 -0.07 -8.91
C GLY A 72 -1.44 -1.32 -8.09
N LEU A 73 -1.55 -1.21 -6.75
CA LEU A 73 -1.37 -2.34 -5.84
C LEU A 73 -2.37 -3.47 -6.11
N LEU A 74 -3.66 -3.15 -6.25
CA LEU A 74 -4.69 -4.13 -6.59
C LEU A 74 -4.39 -4.90 -7.88
N CYS A 75 -4.00 -4.18 -8.94
CA CYS A 75 -3.63 -4.79 -10.21
C CYS A 75 -2.37 -5.68 -10.08
N CYS A 76 -1.38 -5.25 -9.29
CA CYS A 76 -0.17 -6.04 -9.06
C CYS A 76 -0.46 -7.35 -8.35
N LEU A 77 -1.23 -7.30 -7.26
CA LEU A 77 -1.56 -8.48 -6.47
C LEU A 77 -2.38 -9.49 -7.28
N ARG A 78 -3.35 -9.02 -8.07
CA ARG A 78 -4.13 -9.89 -8.97
C ARG A 78 -3.27 -10.52 -10.06
N GLU A 79 -2.36 -9.75 -10.67
CA GLU A 79 -1.45 -10.30 -11.69
C GLU A 79 -0.47 -11.31 -11.09
N GLN A 80 0.03 -11.05 -9.88
CA GLN A 80 0.86 -12.00 -9.13
C GLN A 80 0.10 -13.30 -8.87
N GLU A 81 -1.12 -13.23 -8.34
CA GLU A 81 -1.94 -14.42 -8.08
C GLU A 81 -2.19 -15.23 -9.37
N ARG A 82 -2.54 -14.56 -10.48
CA ARG A 82 -2.74 -15.19 -11.79
C ARG A 82 -1.48 -15.92 -12.28
N VAL A 83 -0.32 -15.27 -12.17
CA VAL A 83 0.98 -15.86 -12.56
C VAL A 83 1.30 -17.07 -11.69
N MET A 84 1.11 -16.97 -10.38
CA MET A 84 1.38 -18.06 -9.43
C MET A 84 0.48 -19.27 -9.65
N GLN A 85 -0.80 -19.04 -9.94
CA GLN A 85 -1.73 -20.11 -10.32
C GLN A 85 -1.30 -20.82 -11.61
N LYS A 86 -0.83 -20.06 -12.62
CA LYS A 86 -0.30 -20.64 -13.87
C LYS A 86 0.95 -21.49 -13.62
N ILE A 87 1.88 -21.01 -12.80
CA ILE A 87 3.09 -21.76 -12.42
C ILE A 87 2.73 -23.06 -11.69
N ARG A 88 1.77 -23.01 -10.76
CA ARG A 88 1.30 -24.20 -10.01
C ARG A 88 0.66 -25.23 -10.95
N ARG A 89 -0.20 -24.81 -11.88
CA ARG A 89 -0.81 -25.68 -12.90
C ARG A 89 0.26 -26.34 -13.79
N ASN A 90 1.24 -25.57 -14.26
CA ASN A 90 2.32 -26.09 -15.10
C ASN A 90 3.25 -27.05 -14.33
N SER A 91 3.50 -26.80 -13.04
CA SER A 91 4.31 -27.67 -12.19
C SER A 91 3.60 -29.01 -11.90
N ASN A 92 2.28 -28.98 -11.71
CA ASN A 92 1.47 -30.18 -11.55
C ASN A 92 1.37 -30.97 -12.86
N SER A 93 1.28 -30.30 -14.01
CA SER A 93 1.30 -30.94 -15.34
C SER A 93 2.67 -31.59 -15.64
N LYS A 94 3.79 -30.94 -15.28
CA LYS A 94 5.14 -31.51 -15.42
C LYS A 94 5.45 -32.66 -14.47
N LYS A 95 4.74 -32.80 -13.34
CA LYS A 95 4.84 -34.01 -12.48
C LYS A 95 4.20 -35.24 -13.11
N ASN A 96 3.38 -35.09 -14.16
CA ASN A 96 2.74 -36.19 -14.89
C ASN A 96 3.43 -36.51 -16.22
N ILE A 97 4.57 -35.89 -16.55
CA ILE A 97 5.28 -36.12 -17.82
C ILE A 97 6.76 -36.38 -17.52
N LYS A 98 7.18 -37.65 -17.62
CA LYS A 98 8.60 -37.99 -17.75
C LYS A 98 9.13 -37.37 -19.05
N GLN A 99 10.26 -36.67 -18.92
CA GLN A 99 11.19 -36.22 -19.95
C GLN A 99 10.61 -35.59 -21.22
N THR A 100 10.96 -34.32 -21.46
CA THR A 100 11.64 -33.93 -22.71
C THR A 100 12.18 -32.51 -22.55
N HIS A 101 13.45 -32.36 -22.94
CA HIS A 101 14.17 -31.10 -22.99
C HIS A 101 13.64 -30.25 -24.15
N GLN A 102 13.26 -29.00 -23.87
CA GLN A 102 13.65 -27.83 -24.68
C GLN A 102 13.12 -26.52 -24.08
N CYS A 103 13.98 -25.51 -24.15
CA CYS A 103 13.79 -24.15 -23.66
C CYS A 103 13.17 -23.28 -24.76
N PRO A 104 12.10 -22.50 -24.48
CA PRO A 104 11.76 -21.37 -25.31
C PRO A 104 12.11 -20.06 -24.61
N GLN A 105 12.99 -19.29 -25.26
CA GLN A 105 13.21 -17.88 -24.98
C GLN A 105 11.95 -17.06 -25.32
N ALA A 106 11.53 -16.18 -24.42
CA ALA A 106 10.48 -15.20 -24.75
C ALA A 106 10.56 -13.90 -23.92
N GLY A 107 10.76 -12.80 -24.64
CA GLY A 107 9.86 -11.64 -24.59
C GLY A 107 10.04 -10.63 -23.46
N LYS A 108 10.55 -9.45 -23.84
CA LYS A 108 10.63 -8.21 -23.07
C LYS A 108 9.23 -7.80 -22.54
N LYS A 109 8.95 -8.02 -21.26
CA LYS A 109 7.86 -7.38 -20.51
C LYS A 109 8.37 -7.00 -19.12
N THR A 110 8.20 -5.72 -18.80
CA THR A 110 8.52 -4.94 -17.59
C THR A 110 9.25 -5.69 -16.46
N PRO A 111 10.55 -5.38 -16.21
CA PRO A 111 11.34 -5.99 -15.14
C PRO A 111 10.65 -5.89 -13.78
N PHE A 112 10.18 -4.72 -13.37
CA PHE A 112 9.68 -4.52 -12.00
C PHE A 112 8.63 -5.55 -11.50
N LEU A 113 7.69 -5.97 -12.35
CA LEU A 113 6.61 -6.90 -11.96
C LEU A 113 7.07 -8.36 -11.85
N LYS A 114 7.94 -8.82 -12.78
CA LYS A 114 8.55 -10.16 -12.70
C LYS A 114 9.43 -10.32 -11.46
N PHE A 115 9.93 -9.22 -10.91
CA PHE A 115 10.91 -9.24 -9.84
C PHE A 115 10.32 -8.96 -8.44
N LEU A 116 9.20 -8.22 -8.31
CA LEU A 116 8.40 -8.25 -7.07
C LEU A 116 7.94 -9.69 -6.75
N LEU A 117 7.54 -10.42 -7.80
CA LEU A 117 7.31 -11.85 -7.74
C LEU A 117 8.52 -12.60 -7.16
N ALA A 118 9.76 -12.28 -7.56
CA ALA A 118 10.96 -12.96 -7.06
C ALA A 118 11.29 -12.61 -5.60
N ALA A 119 11.14 -11.35 -5.18
CA ALA A 119 11.45 -10.90 -3.81
C ALA A 119 10.50 -11.52 -2.76
N ILE A 120 9.21 -11.68 -3.10
CA ILE A 120 8.23 -12.38 -2.27
C ILE A 120 8.53 -13.89 -2.25
N LEU A 121 9.07 -14.45 -3.34
CA LEU A 121 9.41 -15.87 -3.45
C LEU A 121 10.73 -16.26 -2.75
N SER A 122 11.68 -15.34 -2.59
CA SER A 122 13.02 -15.65 -2.05
C SER A 122 13.12 -15.61 -0.52
N GLY A 123 12.10 -15.12 0.20
CA GLY A 123 12.05 -15.13 1.66
C GLY A 123 11.56 -16.44 2.30
N SER A 124 11.12 -17.42 1.49
CA SER A 124 10.63 -18.70 2.01
C SER A 124 11.79 -19.66 2.28
N ASN A 125 12.23 -19.68 3.54
CA ASN A 125 13.15 -20.68 4.05
C ASN A 125 12.51 -22.08 3.91
N ARG A 126 13.32 -23.07 3.57
CA ARG A 126 12.93 -24.45 3.25
C ARG A 126 12.10 -25.07 4.39
N GLY A 127 10.78 -25.16 4.21
CA GLY A 127 9.91 -25.96 5.06
C GLY A 127 8.49 -25.41 5.16
N ARG A 128 7.59 -25.91 4.30
CA ARG A 128 6.12 -25.74 4.40
C ARG A 128 5.62 -24.32 4.76
N SER A 129 5.70 -23.39 3.81
CA SER A 129 4.67 -22.35 3.71
C SER A 129 4.29 -22.18 2.25
N GLY A 130 3.06 -22.56 1.90
CA GLY A 130 2.49 -22.17 0.62
C GLY A 130 2.44 -20.64 0.54
N LEU A 131 2.71 -20.08 -0.63
CA LEU A 131 2.49 -18.64 -0.84
C LEU A 131 1.04 -18.30 -0.45
N LEU A 132 0.86 -17.30 0.41
CA LEU A 132 -0.46 -16.84 0.85
C LEU A 132 -1.29 -16.44 -0.38
N LYS A 133 -2.55 -16.85 -0.41
CA LYS A 133 -3.46 -16.39 -1.45
C LYS A 133 -3.82 -14.94 -1.23
N MET A 134 -4.15 -14.21 -2.29
CA MET A 134 -4.50 -12.78 -2.16
C MET A 134 -5.67 -12.57 -1.20
N GLU A 135 -6.67 -13.45 -1.26
CA GLU A 135 -7.87 -13.44 -0.40
C GLU A 135 -7.57 -13.56 1.11
N GLU A 136 -6.41 -14.09 1.49
CA GLU A 136 -6.02 -14.30 2.90
C GLU A 136 -5.47 -13.04 3.57
N PHE A 137 -4.97 -12.07 2.79
CA PHE A 137 -4.34 -10.86 3.33
C PHE A 137 -4.83 -9.55 2.70
N PHE A 138 -5.52 -9.61 1.57
CA PHE A 138 -6.05 -8.44 0.88
C PHE A 138 -7.57 -8.53 0.75
N PRO A 139 -8.35 -7.62 1.36
CA PRO A 139 -9.80 -7.68 1.28
C PRO A 139 -10.30 -7.55 -0.16
N GLU A 140 -11.37 -8.30 -0.47
CA GLU A 140 -12.05 -8.29 -1.76
C GLU A 140 -12.28 -6.85 -2.26
N SER A 141 -11.87 -6.56 -3.49
CA SER A 141 -11.84 -5.20 -4.02
C SER A 141 -12.22 -5.17 -5.49
N PHE A 142 -12.87 -4.08 -5.91
CA PHE A 142 -13.28 -3.82 -7.28
C PHE A 142 -12.87 -2.43 -7.72
N ARG A 143 -12.52 -2.31 -9.00
CA ARG A 143 -12.28 -1.02 -9.68
C ARG A 143 -13.59 -0.45 -10.19
N LEU A 144 -13.95 0.75 -9.73
CA LEU A 144 -15.18 1.41 -10.17
C LEU A 144 -15.03 2.13 -11.53
N ASP A 145 -13.78 2.34 -11.98
CA ASP A 145 -13.46 2.91 -13.28
C ASP A 145 -13.57 1.89 -14.43
N LEU A 146 -13.65 0.60 -14.13
CA LEU A 146 -13.90 -0.45 -15.11
C LEU A 146 -15.37 -0.87 -15.07
N LYS A 147 -16.06 -0.83 -16.21
CA LYS A 147 -17.50 -1.12 -16.30
C LYS A 147 -17.85 -2.51 -15.78
N ASP A 148 -17.09 -3.53 -16.17
CA ASP A 148 -17.37 -4.91 -15.79
C ASP A 148 -17.18 -5.14 -14.29
N GLU A 149 -16.11 -4.61 -13.70
CA GLU A 149 -15.88 -4.69 -12.25
C GLU A 149 -16.91 -3.89 -11.45
N ARG A 150 -17.33 -2.73 -11.97
CA ARG A 150 -18.39 -1.92 -11.36
C ARG A 150 -19.71 -2.67 -11.32
N ASN A 151 -20.09 -3.32 -12.42
CA ASN A 151 -21.31 -4.12 -12.49
C ASN A 151 -21.24 -5.33 -11.55
N ALA A 152 -20.12 -6.07 -11.58
CA ALA A 152 -19.89 -7.20 -10.69
C ALA A 152 -20.00 -6.81 -9.21
N PHE A 153 -19.44 -5.65 -8.82
CA PHE A 153 -19.60 -5.13 -7.47
C PHE A 153 -21.07 -4.90 -7.11
N PHE A 154 -21.84 -4.27 -8.01
CA PHE A 154 -23.24 -3.94 -7.78
C PHE A 154 -24.16 -5.15 -7.74
N GLU A 155 -23.80 -6.23 -8.42
CA GLU A 155 -24.48 -7.54 -8.34
C GLU A 155 -24.13 -8.27 -7.03
N LEU A 156 -22.88 -8.17 -6.59
CA LEU A 156 -22.39 -8.85 -5.38
C LEU A 156 -22.82 -8.17 -4.08
N CYS A 157 -22.91 -6.83 -4.07
CA CYS A 157 -23.09 -6.04 -2.86
C CYS A 157 -24.45 -6.34 -2.20
N LYS A 158 -24.41 -7.02 -1.05
CA LYS A 158 -25.59 -7.32 -0.21
C LYS A 158 -25.81 -6.26 0.88
N GLU A 159 -27.03 -6.14 1.38
CA GLU A 159 -27.44 -5.09 2.34
C GLU A 159 -26.66 -5.11 3.67
N GLU A 160 -26.26 -6.30 4.14
CA GLU A 160 -25.56 -6.48 5.41
C GLU A 160 -24.04 -6.21 5.33
N GLN A 161 -23.51 -5.99 4.12
CA GLN A 161 -22.06 -5.89 3.91
C GLN A 161 -21.60 -4.45 3.91
N ILE A 162 -20.63 -4.14 4.78
CA ILE A 162 -19.97 -2.85 4.76
C ILE A 162 -18.84 -2.85 3.73
N TRP A 163 -18.82 -1.83 2.88
CA TRP A 163 -17.74 -1.57 1.93
C TRP A 163 -17.12 -0.20 2.17
N ILE A 164 -15.84 -0.06 1.82
CA ILE A 164 -15.12 1.21 1.89
C ILE A 164 -14.69 1.65 0.49
N CYS A 165 -15.17 2.82 0.07
CA CYS A 165 -14.80 3.41 -1.21
C CYS A 165 -13.62 4.36 -1.02
N LYS A 166 -12.57 4.19 -1.84
CA LYS A 166 -11.30 4.92 -1.70
C LYS A 166 -10.85 5.47 -3.06
N PRO A 167 -10.54 6.77 -3.18
CA PRO A 167 -9.92 7.29 -4.39
C PRO A 167 -8.50 6.73 -4.58
N SER A 168 -8.12 6.41 -5.82
CA SER A 168 -6.86 5.71 -6.12
C SER A 168 -5.63 6.52 -5.70
N CYS A 169 -5.54 7.76 -6.17
CA CYS A 169 -4.39 8.65 -5.97
C CYS A 169 -4.73 9.78 -4.98
N SER A 170 -5.20 9.42 -3.79
CA SER A 170 -5.49 10.34 -2.68
C SER A 170 -4.87 9.84 -1.37
N ASN A 171 -4.54 10.77 -0.48
CA ASN A 171 -3.96 10.52 0.83
C ASN A 171 -4.82 11.16 1.95
N GLN A 172 -4.38 11.02 3.21
CA GLN A 172 -5.01 11.66 4.37
C GLN A 172 -6.49 11.29 4.61
N GLY A 173 -6.96 10.18 4.06
CA GLY A 173 -8.36 9.77 4.15
C GLY A 173 -9.34 10.62 3.32
N ARG A 174 -8.85 11.58 2.51
CA ARG A 174 -9.74 12.46 1.74
C ARG A 174 -10.52 11.69 0.67
N GLY A 175 -11.82 11.91 0.63
CA GLY A 175 -12.74 11.31 -0.34
C GLY A 175 -13.08 9.84 -0.06
N ILE A 176 -12.66 9.30 1.10
CA ILE A 176 -13.08 8.00 1.59
C ILE A 176 -14.48 8.11 2.21
N PHE A 177 -15.33 7.14 1.92
CA PHE A 177 -16.62 6.97 2.58
C PHE A 177 -16.96 5.48 2.68
N LEU A 178 -17.88 5.15 3.58
CA LEU A 178 -18.40 3.80 3.75
C LEU A 178 -19.73 3.65 3.01
N LEU A 179 -19.98 2.43 2.54
CA LEU A 179 -21.24 1.97 2.00
C LEU A 179 -21.76 0.94 2.99
N LYS A 180 -22.67 1.38 3.88
CA LYS A 180 -23.24 0.55 4.96
C LYS A 180 -24.67 0.13 4.72
N ASN A 181 -25.36 0.80 3.80
CA ASN A 181 -26.78 0.61 3.55
C ASN A 181 -27.09 0.79 2.06
N PRO A 182 -28.26 0.32 1.59
CA PRO A 182 -28.66 0.43 0.20
C PRO A 182 -28.71 1.87 -0.33
N ALA A 183 -29.09 2.85 0.49
CA ALA A 183 -29.15 4.25 0.09
C ALA A 183 -27.78 4.82 -0.30
N ALA A 184 -26.73 4.49 0.44
CA ALA A 184 -25.35 4.86 0.12
C ALA A 184 -24.87 4.23 -1.19
N VAL A 185 -25.21 2.95 -1.42
CA VAL A 185 -24.88 2.22 -2.65
C VAL A 185 -25.60 2.83 -3.85
N ASN A 186 -26.90 3.12 -3.74
CA ASN A 186 -27.69 3.75 -4.79
C ASN A 186 -27.18 5.16 -5.12
N THR A 187 -26.80 5.94 -4.11
CA THR A 187 -26.17 7.25 -4.29
C THR A 187 -24.86 7.14 -5.08
N LEU A 188 -24.02 6.14 -4.77
CA LEU A 188 -22.80 5.90 -5.52
C LEU A 188 -23.10 5.49 -6.97
N ARG A 189 -24.07 4.59 -7.17
CA ARG A 189 -24.50 4.11 -8.50
C ARG A 189 -24.95 5.28 -9.38
N ALA A 190 -25.83 6.14 -8.87
CA ALA A 190 -26.31 7.32 -9.58
C ALA A 190 -25.17 8.28 -9.96
N LYS A 191 -24.24 8.54 -9.03
CA LYS A 191 -23.05 9.38 -9.29
C LYS A 191 -22.16 8.83 -10.41
N LEU A 192 -21.97 7.51 -10.46
CA LEU A 192 -21.16 6.87 -11.50
C LEU A 192 -21.84 6.91 -12.87
N HIS A 193 -23.16 6.69 -12.94
CA HIS A 193 -23.91 6.80 -14.19
C HIS A 193 -23.91 8.21 -14.76
N SER A 194 -24.16 9.23 -13.93
CA SER A 194 -24.11 10.63 -14.37
C SER A 194 -22.72 11.01 -14.90
N ALA A 195 -21.65 10.57 -14.24
CA ALA A 195 -20.29 10.82 -14.70
C ALA A 195 -19.97 10.10 -16.03
N GLU A 196 -20.51 8.91 -16.25
CA GLU A 196 -20.36 8.16 -17.51
C GLU A 196 -21.11 8.85 -18.66
N GLU A 197 -22.33 9.33 -18.41
CA GLU A 197 -23.12 10.06 -19.40
C GLU A 197 -22.48 11.40 -19.79
N ASP A 198 -21.95 12.14 -18.82
CA ASP A 198 -21.22 13.39 -19.07
C ASP A 198 -19.99 13.21 -19.96
N LEU A 199 -19.27 12.09 -19.79
CA LEU A 199 -18.11 11.75 -20.62
C LEU A 199 -18.51 11.43 -22.07
N LEU A 200 -19.67 10.79 -22.27
CA LEU A 200 -20.17 10.47 -23.60
C LEU A 200 -20.70 11.72 -24.33
N ARG A 201 -21.27 12.68 -23.60
CA ARG A 201 -21.85 13.91 -24.17
C ARG A 201 -20.81 14.96 -24.56
N LYS A 202 -19.67 15.05 -23.86
CA LYS A 202 -18.65 16.09 -24.10
C LYS A 202 -17.49 15.55 -24.95
N ARG A 203 -17.36 16.02 -26.20
CA ARG A 203 -16.22 15.72 -27.12
C ARG A 203 -14.86 16.31 -26.68
N VAL A 204 -14.75 16.88 -25.48
CA VAL A 204 -13.54 17.53 -24.95
C VAL A 204 -13.10 16.77 -23.69
N PRO A 205 -11.81 16.49 -23.48
CA PRO A 205 -11.32 15.76 -22.31
C PRO A 205 -11.40 16.65 -21.06
N TYR A 206 -12.61 16.91 -20.57
CA TYR A 206 -12.77 17.45 -19.24
C TYR A 206 -12.39 16.34 -18.25
N LYS A 207 -11.46 16.67 -17.35
CA LYS A 207 -10.81 15.82 -16.34
C LYS A 207 -11.62 14.55 -16.01
N ALA A 208 -11.13 13.39 -16.47
CA ALA A 208 -11.76 12.11 -16.21
C ALA A 208 -12.07 11.94 -14.71
N PRO A 209 -13.22 11.32 -14.36
CA PRO A 209 -13.60 11.10 -12.98
C PRO A 209 -12.46 10.47 -12.19
N GLN A 210 -12.26 10.92 -10.95
CA GLN A 210 -11.21 10.39 -10.10
C GLN A 210 -11.43 8.88 -9.90
N ALA A 211 -10.51 8.06 -10.42
CA ALA A 211 -10.59 6.61 -10.32
C ALA A 211 -10.63 6.16 -8.85
N ARG A 212 -11.48 5.16 -8.56
CA ARG A 212 -11.79 4.68 -7.21
C ARG A 212 -11.76 3.16 -7.16
N ILE A 213 -11.38 2.63 -6.01
CA ILE A 213 -11.67 1.25 -5.64
C ILE A 213 -12.78 1.22 -4.61
N VAL A 214 -13.61 0.18 -4.67
CA VAL A 214 -14.45 -0.24 -3.55
C VAL A 214 -13.86 -1.52 -2.99
N GLN A 215 -13.75 -1.61 -1.68
CA GLN A 215 -13.08 -2.73 -1.00
C GLN A 215 -13.92 -3.19 0.19
N ARG A 216 -13.97 -4.49 0.43
CA ARG A 216 -14.67 -5.06 1.58
C ARG A 216 -14.10 -4.45 2.86
N TYR A 217 -14.98 -3.93 3.70
CA TYR A 217 -14.57 -3.33 4.95
C TYR A 217 -14.34 -4.42 6.00
N VAL A 218 -13.20 -4.36 6.69
CA VAL A 218 -12.91 -5.21 7.84
C VAL A 218 -13.72 -4.67 9.02
N HIS A 219 -14.93 -5.18 9.18
CA HIS A 219 -15.92 -4.70 10.16
C HIS A 219 -15.72 -5.28 11.56
N GLN A 220 -15.03 -6.43 11.68
CA GLN A 220 -14.58 -7.06 12.92
C GLN A 220 -13.04 -7.00 13.04
N PRO A 221 -12.44 -5.81 13.15
CA PRO A 221 -10.99 -5.70 13.34
C PRO A 221 -10.59 -6.16 14.75
N LEU A 222 -9.34 -6.59 14.91
CA LEU A 222 -8.73 -6.62 16.23
C LEU A 222 -8.71 -5.19 16.80
N LEU A 223 -9.02 -5.06 18.09
CA LEU A 223 -9.08 -3.78 18.79
C LEU A 223 -8.03 -3.75 19.90
N LEU A 224 -7.37 -2.59 20.07
CA LEU A 224 -6.51 -2.33 21.22
C LEU A 224 -7.25 -1.39 22.15
N GLU A 225 -7.58 -1.85 23.35
CA GLU A 225 -8.38 -1.09 24.33
C GLU A 225 -9.73 -0.61 23.75
N GLY A 226 -10.36 -1.46 22.92
CA GLY A 226 -11.60 -1.11 22.24
C GLY A 226 -11.44 -0.13 21.07
N LYS A 227 -10.24 0.41 20.83
CA LYS A 227 -9.95 1.35 19.73
C LYS A 227 -9.47 0.60 18.48
N LYS A 228 -9.86 1.10 17.30
CA LYS A 228 -9.39 0.54 16.03
C LYS A 228 -7.96 1.02 15.77
N PHE A 229 -7.13 0.17 15.16
CA PHE A 229 -5.75 0.53 14.85
C PHE A 229 -5.28 0.06 13.48
N ASP A 230 -4.17 0.63 13.04
CA ASP A 230 -3.34 0.08 11.97
C ASP A 230 -1.86 0.13 12.36
N VAL A 231 -1.05 -0.73 11.75
CA VAL A 231 0.40 -0.72 11.92
C VAL A 231 1.04 -0.05 10.70
N ARG A 232 1.90 0.94 10.94
CA ARG A 232 2.79 1.51 9.94
C ARG A 232 4.16 0.88 10.09
N SER A 233 4.67 0.29 9.01
CA SER A 233 6.07 -0.14 8.90
C SER A 233 6.79 0.63 7.79
N TYR A 234 8.11 0.62 7.81
CA TYR A 234 8.96 1.32 6.85
C TYR A 234 9.81 0.35 6.05
N LEU A 235 9.85 0.59 4.75
CA LEU A 235 10.61 -0.20 3.79
C LEU A 235 11.45 0.74 2.94
N LEU A 236 12.76 0.50 2.87
CA LEU A 236 13.67 1.18 1.97
C LEU A 236 14.17 0.18 0.93
N ILE A 237 13.79 0.40 -0.33
CA ILE A 237 14.37 -0.31 -1.47
C ILE A 237 15.59 0.50 -1.91
N ALA A 238 16.77 0.10 -1.44
CA ALA A 238 18.03 0.79 -1.72
C ALA A 238 18.56 0.49 -3.13
N CYS A 239 18.32 -0.73 -3.62
CA CYS A 239 18.67 -1.13 -4.97
C CYS A 239 17.67 -2.17 -5.50
N THR A 240 17.43 -2.16 -6.81
CA THR A 240 16.60 -3.18 -7.50
C THR A 240 17.45 -4.18 -8.28
N MET A 241 18.77 -4.01 -8.36
CA MET A 241 19.67 -4.91 -9.09
C MET A 241 21.12 -4.83 -8.56
N PRO A 242 21.56 -5.70 -7.64
CA PRO A 242 20.76 -6.70 -6.93
C PRO A 242 19.74 -6.05 -5.98
N TYR A 243 18.72 -6.80 -5.57
CA TYR A 243 17.73 -6.28 -4.61
C TYR A 243 18.36 -6.08 -3.23
N VAL A 244 18.30 -4.85 -2.75
CA VAL A 244 18.71 -4.50 -1.39
C VAL A 244 17.55 -3.78 -0.74
N LEU A 245 16.99 -4.40 0.29
CA LEU A 245 15.80 -3.94 0.99
C LEU A 245 16.10 -3.87 2.49
N PHE A 246 15.78 -2.74 3.09
CA PHE A 246 15.86 -2.54 4.53
C PHE A 246 14.46 -2.38 5.09
N PHE A 247 14.13 -3.23 6.06
CA PHE A 247 12.93 -3.12 6.85
C PHE A 247 13.24 -2.39 8.15
N ALA A 248 12.39 -1.43 8.51
CA ALA A 248 12.40 -0.83 9.84
C ALA A 248 11.01 -0.97 10.45
N GLN A 249 11.00 -1.40 11.71
CA GLN A 249 9.81 -1.36 12.54
C GLN A 249 9.30 0.08 12.60
N GLY A 250 7.99 0.26 12.53
CA GLY A 250 7.38 1.58 12.66
C GLY A 250 6.60 1.69 13.96
N TYR A 251 5.30 1.95 13.86
CA TYR A 251 4.46 2.23 15.02
C TYR A 251 3.00 1.90 14.74
N VAL A 252 2.23 1.80 15.81
CA VAL A 252 0.78 1.58 15.75
C VAL A 252 0.05 2.90 15.81
N ARG A 253 -1.01 3.05 15.02
CA ARG A 253 -1.88 4.24 14.97
C ARG A 253 -3.28 3.84 15.38
N LEU A 254 -3.78 4.45 16.46
CA LEU A 254 -5.09 4.16 17.03
C LEU A 254 -6.07 5.29 16.74
N THR A 255 -7.36 4.99 16.79
CA THR A 255 -8.43 5.99 16.85
C THR A 255 -8.46 6.66 18.24
N CYS A 256 -8.92 7.91 18.32
CA CYS A 256 -9.13 8.60 19.60
C CYS A 256 -10.20 7.91 20.46
N VAL A 257 -11.24 7.41 19.80
CA VAL A 257 -12.44 6.84 20.44
C VAL A 257 -12.56 5.35 20.16
N ASN A 258 -13.39 4.68 20.96
CA ASN A 258 -13.70 3.27 20.82
C ASN A 258 -14.36 2.99 19.46
N TYR A 259 -14.04 1.82 18.91
CA TYR A 259 -14.59 1.36 17.66
C TYR A 259 -16.04 0.95 17.81
N ASP A 260 -16.88 1.50 16.93
CA ASP A 260 -18.24 1.06 16.71
C ASP A 260 -18.44 0.87 15.20
N ALA A 261 -18.90 -0.32 14.80
CA ALA A 261 -19.17 -0.64 13.40
C ALA A 261 -20.39 0.12 12.87
N ALA A 262 -21.36 0.45 13.73
CA ALA A 262 -22.59 1.14 13.35
C ALA A 262 -22.37 2.65 13.15
N SER A 263 -21.52 3.29 13.95
CA SER A 263 -21.25 4.74 13.90
C SER A 263 -20.99 5.29 12.48
N GLU A 264 -21.72 6.32 12.06
CA GLU A 264 -21.47 6.99 10.79
C GLU A 264 -20.25 7.93 10.82
N ASP A 265 -19.66 8.16 12.00
CA ASP A 265 -18.47 8.99 12.13
C ASP A 265 -17.21 8.28 11.60
N LEU A 266 -16.65 8.83 10.52
CA LEU A 266 -15.42 8.33 9.94
C LEU A 266 -14.21 8.39 10.89
N THR A 267 -14.20 9.22 11.94
CA THR A 267 -13.09 9.23 12.91
C THR A 267 -13.03 7.95 13.75
N VAL A 268 -14.14 7.23 13.91
CA VAL A 268 -14.22 5.89 14.54
C VAL A 268 -13.61 4.81 13.65
N HIS A 269 -13.59 5.02 12.34
CA HIS A 269 -13.20 3.99 11.36
C HIS A 269 -11.81 4.21 10.74
N LEU A 270 -11.32 5.44 10.70
CA LEU A 270 -10.11 5.84 9.98
C LEU A 270 -8.99 6.28 10.93
N THR A 271 -8.02 5.41 11.14
CA THR A 271 -6.84 5.57 12.04
C THR A 271 -5.81 6.61 11.60
N ASN A 272 -5.98 7.24 10.44
CA ASN A 272 -4.99 8.18 9.95
C ASN A 272 -5.01 9.49 10.76
N GLN A 273 -3.84 9.96 11.17
CA GLN A 273 -3.66 11.13 12.03
C GLN A 273 -4.36 12.40 11.50
N TYR A 274 -4.45 12.57 10.18
CA TYR A 274 -5.21 13.68 9.59
C TYR A 274 -6.71 13.61 9.90
N MET A 275 -7.31 12.43 9.85
CA MET A 275 -8.71 12.25 10.24
C MET A 275 -8.89 12.33 11.76
N GLN A 276 -7.96 11.80 12.54
CA GLN A 276 -8.02 11.87 14.00
C GLN A 276 -7.96 13.30 14.53
N LYS A 277 -7.20 14.19 13.89
CA LYS A 277 -7.16 15.64 14.19
C LYS A 277 -8.52 16.34 14.10
N LYS A 278 -9.51 15.76 13.42
CA LYS A 278 -10.87 16.31 13.34
C LYS A 278 -11.72 15.98 14.56
N ASN A 279 -11.31 14.99 15.34
CA ASN A 279 -12.00 14.65 16.58
C ASN A 279 -11.72 15.74 17.63
N SER A 280 -12.75 16.20 18.34
CA SER A 280 -12.65 17.28 19.32
C SER A 280 -11.71 16.95 20.48
N LEU A 281 -11.54 15.67 20.82
CA LEU A 281 -10.67 15.21 21.92
C LEU A 281 -9.22 15.00 21.49
N TYR A 282 -8.87 15.20 20.21
CA TYR A 282 -7.54 14.87 19.69
C TYR A 282 -6.41 15.57 20.44
N SER A 283 -6.56 16.85 20.80
CA SER A 283 -5.52 17.59 21.51
C SER A 283 -5.14 16.97 22.86
N GLN A 284 -6.10 16.30 23.52
CA GLN A 284 -5.91 15.63 24.80
C GLN A 284 -5.38 14.20 24.61
N LEU A 285 -5.82 13.51 23.56
CA LEU A 285 -5.55 12.09 23.32
C LEU A 285 -4.41 11.82 22.33
N LYS A 286 -3.79 12.85 21.74
CA LYS A 286 -2.83 12.72 20.63
C LYS A 286 -1.72 11.70 20.92
N ASP A 287 -1.19 11.69 22.14
CA ASP A 287 -0.05 10.85 22.53
C ASP A 287 -0.49 9.39 22.77
N GLU A 288 -1.77 9.15 23.06
CA GLU A 288 -2.37 7.81 23.14
C GLU A 288 -2.66 7.22 21.75
N THR A 289 -2.84 8.07 20.72
CA THR A 289 -3.16 7.59 19.36
C THR A 289 -1.96 6.96 18.63
N VAL A 290 -0.77 6.96 19.24
CA VAL A 290 0.45 6.40 18.66
C VAL A 290 1.16 5.52 19.67
N TRP A 291 1.24 4.22 19.40
CA TRP A 291 2.05 3.31 20.22
C TRP A 291 3.33 2.95 19.50
N ARG A 292 4.44 2.97 20.25
CA ARG A 292 5.68 2.33 19.83
C ARG A 292 5.50 0.80 19.83
N MET A 293 6.35 0.11 19.07
CA MET A 293 6.23 -1.35 18.93
C MET A 293 6.47 -2.09 20.24
N GLU A 294 7.27 -1.54 21.16
CA GLU A 294 7.51 -2.11 22.50
C GLU A 294 6.25 -2.09 23.36
N HIS A 295 5.50 -0.99 23.32
CA HIS A 295 4.21 -0.89 24.01
C HIS A 295 3.21 -1.87 23.40
N PHE A 296 3.12 -1.93 22.06
CA PHE A 296 2.26 -2.89 21.39
C PHE A 296 2.60 -4.35 21.73
N ASN A 297 3.89 -4.71 21.75
CA ASN A 297 4.34 -6.03 22.14
C ASN A 297 3.99 -6.38 23.58
N SER A 298 4.20 -5.44 24.51
CA SER A 298 3.86 -5.61 25.93
C SER A 298 2.37 -5.85 26.10
N TYR A 299 1.54 -5.05 25.44
CA TYR A 299 0.08 -5.21 25.46
C TYR A 299 -0.37 -6.56 24.90
N VAL A 300 0.18 -6.99 23.77
CA VAL A 300 -0.14 -8.30 23.16
C VAL A 300 0.26 -9.46 24.08
N ASN A 301 1.44 -9.37 24.69
CA ASN A 301 1.91 -10.36 25.65
C ASN A 301 0.98 -10.48 26.87
N GLU A 302 0.45 -9.36 27.35
CA GLU A 302 -0.40 -9.32 28.53
C GLU A 302 -1.84 -9.77 28.22
N LYS A 303 -2.46 -9.20 27.18
CA LYS A 303 -3.90 -9.33 26.92
C LYS A 303 -4.27 -10.43 25.94
N PHE A 304 -3.43 -10.69 24.93
CA PHE A 304 -3.78 -11.60 23.84
C PHE A 304 -3.05 -12.94 23.88
N ARG A 305 -1.84 -12.98 24.46
CA ARG A 305 -0.98 -14.17 24.43
C ARG A 305 -1.68 -15.45 24.89
N LYS A 306 -2.24 -15.44 26.10
CA LYS A 306 -2.91 -16.62 26.66
C LYS A 306 -4.21 -16.92 25.92
N THR A 307 -5.05 -15.90 25.75
CA THR A 307 -6.39 -16.04 25.16
C THR A 307 -6.37 -16.50 23.70
N HIS A 308 -5.34 -16.13 22.94
CA HIS A 308 -5.21 -16.44 21.51
C HIS A 308 -4.08 -17.43 21.20
N GLY A 309 -3.46 -18.03 22.24
CA GLY A 309 -2.37 -18.99 22.07
C GLY A 309 -1.15 -18.45 21.32
N LEU A 310 -0.85 -17.15 21.44
CA LEU A 310 0.28 -16.53 20.73
C LEU A 310 1.61 -16.85 21.45
N PRO A 311 2.73 -16.98 20.72
CA PRO A 311 4.05 -17.04 21.33
C PRO A 311 4.38 -15.74 22.09
N LYS A 312 5.28 -15.83 23.06
CA LYS A 312 5.84 -14.65 23.72
C LYS A 312 6.54 -13.78 22.67
N ASP A 313 6.37 -12.47 22.79
CA ASP A 313 6.96 -11.48 21.89
C ASP A 313 6.53 -11.66 20.42
N TRP A 314 5.28 -12.07 20.22
CA TRP A 314 4.68 -12.31 18.91
C TRP A 314 4.86 -11.10 17.96
N VAL A 315 4.79 -9.87 18.48
CA VAL A 315 4.94 -8.65 17.67
C VAL A 315 6.33 -8.56 17.03
N PHE A 316 7.38 -8.89 17.79
CA PHE A 316 8.76 -8.82 17.31
C PHE A 316 9.25 -10.09 16.60
N THR A 317 8.54 -11.20 16.78
CA THR A 317 8.87 -12.48 16.16
C THR A 317 7.97 -12.75 14.95
N VAL A 318 6.81 -13.36 15.17
CA VAL A 318 5.91 -13.82 14.10
C VAL A 318 5.41 -12.65 13.26
N PHE A 319 4.86 -11.60 13.88
CA PHE A 319 4.29 -10.47 13.16
C PHE A 319 5.34 -9.74 12.33
N THR A 320 6.47 -9.39 12.93
CA THR A 320 7.55 -8.68 12.21
C THR A 320 8.07 -9.52 11.06
N VAL A 321 8.29 -10.82 11.24
CA VAL A 321 8.73 -11.71 10.15
C VAL A 321 7.66 -11.77 9.06
N SER A 322 6.38 -11.96 9.40
CA SER A 322 5.30 -11.95 8.42
C SER A 322 5.25 -10.65 7.62
N VAL A 323 5.44 -9.50 8.26
CA VAL A 323 5.44 -8.19 7.57
C VAL A 323 6.72 -7.96 6.76
N SER A 324 7.87 -8.53 7.17
CA SER A 324 9.16 -8.35 6.49
C SER A 324 9.33 -9.28 5.28
N VAL A 325 8.62 -10.41 5.27
CA VAL A 325 8.71 -11.47 4.26
C VAL A 325 7.57 -11.42 3.22
N CYS A 326 6.46 -10.73 3.54
CA CYS A 326 5.34 -10.53 2.60
C CYS A 326 5.62 -9.57 1.45
#